data_AF-A0A3D1PQM6-F1
#
_entry.id   AF-A0A3D1PQM6-F1
#
_cell.length_a   1.000
_cell.length_b   1.000
_cell.length_c   1.000
_cell.angle_alpha   90.00
_cell.angle_beta   90.00
_cell.angle_gamma   90.00
#
_symmetry.space_group_name_H-M   'P 1'
#
loop_
_entity.id
_entity.type
_entity.pdbx_description
1 polymer ?
#
loop_
_entity_poly.entity_id
_entity_poly.type
_entity_poly.pdbx_seq_one_letter_code
_entity_poly.pdbx_strand_id
1 'polypeptide(L)'
;MKFSEMPYERPDMSALKEQFAALTERLQNAPDYAAARAAFLEEQVLNKHVDTLFTLASVRHTIDTRDKFYDEEMEFANSAMPQIQQWQDSWTAAMLASPYRKDFAEEYGDLMFVNAEIERKAFSPDIMEELQQENELTQQYGKLLASAQIPFEGGVYTLSQLSPFKNDPDDARRLAAWKAEGQWYKDNQKQLDDIYDKLTHLRDKMGKKLGYEG
;
A
#
# COMPACT_ATOMS: atom_id res chain seq x y z
N MET A 1 5.08 -25.23 -0.03
CA MET A 1 4.64 -24.54 -1.25
C MET A 1 5.68 -23.52 -1.63
N LYS A 2 6.10 -23.45 -2.89
CA LYS A 2 6.97 -22.37 -3.39
C LYS A 2 6.14 -21.11 -3.61
N PHE A 3 6.76 -19.93 -3.55
CA PHE A 3 6.08 -18.66 -3.82
C PHE A 3 5.38 -18.61 -5.20
N SER A 4 6.04 -19.18 -6.21
CA SER A 4 5.50 -19.28 -7.57
C SER A 4 4.27 -20.19 -7.69
N GLU A 5 4.02 -21.05 -6.69
CA GLU A 5 2.90 -21.99 -6.66
C GLU A 5 1.71 -21.46 -5.83
N MET A 6 1.87 -20.31 -5.16
CA MET A 6 0.80 -19.72 -4.36
C MET A 6 -0.31 -19.23 -5.30
N PRO A 7 -1.57 -19.65 -5.11
CA PRO A 7 -2.66 -19.22 -5.97
C PRO A 7 -2.93 -17.73 -5.75
N TYR A 8 -3.14 -17.02 -6.85
CA TYR A 8 -3.66 -15.66 -6.84
C TYR A 8 -5.00 -15.67 -7.55
N GLU A 9 -6.00 -15.07 -6.91
CA GLU A 9 -7.31 -14.80 -7.48
C GLU A 9 -7.70 -13.38 -7.09
N ARG A 10 -8.20 -12.60 -8.06
CA ARG A 10 -8.66 -11.24 -7.77
C ARG A 10 -9.84 -11.31 -6.80
N PRO A 11 -9.83 -10.56 -5.69
CA PRO A 11 -10.94 -10.59 -4.75
C PRO A 11 -12.22 -10.01 -5.36
N ASP A 12 -13.36 -10.66 -5.06
CA ASP A 12 -14.69 -10.11 -5.36
C ASP A 12 -15.04 -9.01 -4.35
N MET A 13 -15.05 -7.77 -4.81
CA MET A 13 -15.31 -6.60 -3.97
C MET A 13 -16.73 -6.57 -3.39
N SER A 14 -17.72 -7.11 -4.09
CA SER A 14 -19.09 -7.20 -3.58
C SER A 14 -19.16 -8.21 -2.44
N ALA A 15 -18.55 -9.38 -2.63
CA ALA A 15 -18.49 -10.40 -1.58
C ALA A 15 -17.68 -9.92 -0.36
N LEU A 16 -16.52 -9.29 -0.56
CA LEU A 16 -15.72 -8.74 0.54
C LEU A 16 -16.48 -7.70 1.35
N LYS A 17 -17.19 -6.78 0.67
CA LYS A 17 -18.02 -5.76 1.35
C LYS A 17 -19.05 -6.40 2.27
N GLU A 18 -19.75 -7.41 1.78
CA GLU A 18 -20.77 -8.13 2.57
C GLU A 18 -20.15 -8.87 3.75
N GLN A 19 -18.99 -9.50 3.56
CA GLN A 19 -18.29 -10.22 4.63
C GLN A 19 -17.82 -9.27 5.75
N PHE A 20 -17.17 -8.15 5.41
CA PHE A 20 -16.76 -7.15 6.41
C PHE A 20 -17.96 -6.53 7.14
N ALA A 21 -19.03 -6.22 6.41
CA ALA A 21 -20.25 -5.67 7.00
C ALA A 21 -20.88 -6.66 8.00
N ALA A 22 -21.01 -7.94 7.61
CA ALA A 22 -21.58 -8.98 8.47
C ALA A 22 -20.73 -9.22 9.72
N LEU A 23 -19.40 -9.24 9.59
CA LEU A 23 -18.49 -9.38 10.73
C LEU A 23 -18.61 -8.19 11.69
N THR A 24 -18.63 -6.97 11.14
CA THR A 24 -18.81 -5.74 11.93
C THR A 24 -20.13 -5.74 12.71
N GLU A 25 -21.23 -6.11 12.06
CA GLU A 25 -22.54 -6.23 12.70
C GLU A 25 -22.53 -7.29 13.82
N ARG A 26 -21.89 -8.45 13.59
CA ARG A 26 -21.75 -9.51 14.60
C ARG A 26 -20.95 -9.05 15.81
N LEU A 27 -19.87 -8.29 15.61
CA LEU A 27 -19.08 -7.73 16.69
C LEU A 27 -19.90 -6.72 17.51
N GLN A 28 -20.62 -5.81 16.84
CA GLN A 28 -21.44 -4.79 17.49
C GLN A 28 -22.59 -5.38 18.31
N ASN A 29 -23.18 -6.49 17.85
CA ASN A 29 -24.31 -7.16 18.48
C ASN A 29 -23.91 -8.40 19.31
N ALA A 30 -22.62 -8.60 19.58
CA ALA A 30 -22.15 -9.76 20.33
C ALA A 30 -22.77 -9.76 21.75
N PRO A 31 -23.44 -10.84 22.19
CA PRO A 31 -24.06 -10.92 23.50
C PRO A 31 -23.04 -11.14 24.64
N ASP A 32 -21.86 -11.66 24.31
CA ASP A 32 -20.78 -11.94 25.23
C ASP A 32 -19.41 -11.84 24.53
N TYR A 33 -18.34 -11.92 25.34
CA TYR A 33 -16.97 -11.88 24.81
C TYR A 33 -16.68 -13.06 23.88
N ALA A 34 -17.25 -14.24 24.11
CA ALA A 34 -16.98 -15.41 23.27
C ALA A 34 -17.49 -15.20 21.83
N ALA A 35 -18.68 -14.60 21.68
CA ALA A 35 -19.24 -14.23 20.39
C ALA A 35 -18.43 -13.11 19.71
N ALA A 36 -18.02 -12.08 20.46
CA ALA A 36 -17.18 -10.99 19.95
C ALA A 36 -15.83 -11.52 19.45
N ARG A 37 -15.19 -12.39 20.25
CA ARG A 37 -13.93 -13.06 19.93
C ARG A 37 -14.04 -13.95 18.70
N ALA A 38 -15.15 -14.66 18.51
CA ALA A 38 -15.37 -15.45 17.31
C ALA A 38 -15.44 -14.57 16.05
N ALA A 39 -16.20 -13.47 16.09
CA ALA A 39 -16.23 -12.50 14.99
C ALA A 39 -14.84 -11.91 14.72
N PHE A 40 -14.10 -11.56 15.76
CA PHE A 40 -12.72 -11.07 15.64
C PHE A 40 -11.81 -12.07 14.94
N LEU A 41 -11.80 -13.34 15.35
CA LEU A 41 -10.94 -14.35 14.73
C LEU A 41 -11.30 -14.61 13.26
N GLU A 42 -12.58 -14.59 12.91
CA GLU A 42 -13.03 -14.70 11.52
C GLU A 42 -12.61 -13.48 10.69
N GLU A 43 -12.69 -12.28 11.25
CA GLU A 43 -12.20 -11.07 10.60
C GLU A 43 -10.68 -11.09 10.39
N GLN A 44 -9.92 -11.63 11.33
CA GLN A 44 -8.48 -11.82 11.17
C GLN A 44 -8.15 -12.80 10.04
N VAL A 45 -9.01 -13.80 9.79
CA VAL A 45 -8.84 -14.71 8.64
C VAL A 45 -9.13 -13.97 7.34
N LEU A 46 -10.21 -13.17 7.30
CA LEU A 46 -10.57 -12.38 6.13
C LEU A 46 -9.48 -11.37 5.76
N ASN A 47 -8.99 -10.57 6.71
CA ASN A 47 -7.91 -9.62 6.47
C ASN A 47 -6.65 -10.31 5.96
N LYS A 48 -6.22 -11.42 6.59
CA LYS A 48 -5.04 -12.17 6.12
C LYS A 48 -5.20 -12.68 4.69
N HIS A 49 -6.40 -13.09 4.30
CA HIS A 49 -6.67 -13.52 2.95
C HIS A 49 -6.53 -12.35 1.96
N VAL A 50 -7.15 -11.22 2.27
CA VAL A 50 -7.06 -9.98 1.48
C VAL A 50 -5.60 -9.53 1.33
N ASP A 51 -4.87 -9.42 2.45
CA ASP A 51 -3.45 -9.04 2.47
C ASP A 51 -2.58 -9.98 1.64
N THR A 52 -2.86 -11.29 1.70
CA THR A 52 -2.14 -12.30 0.92
C THR A 52 -2.31 -12.04 -0.58
N LEU A 53 -3.53 -11.78 -1.04
CA LEU A 53 -3.81 -11.54 -2.45
C LEU A 53 -3.13 -10.27 -2.96
N PHE A 54 -3.26 -9.15 -2.24
CA PHE A 54 -2.64 -7.89 -2.63
C PHE A 54 -1.11 -7.95 -2.57
N THR A 55 -0.54 -8.66 -1.58
CA THR A 55 0.91 -8.89 -1.51
C THR A 55 1.39 -9.74 -2.67
N LEU A 56 0.66 -10.79 -3.05
CA LEU A 56 1.01 -11.63 -4.21
C LEU A 56 1.00 -10.82 -5.51
N ALA A 57 -0.02 -9.98 -5.73
CA ALA A 57 -0.09 -9.10 -6.90
C ALA A 57 1.09 -8.12 -6.93
N SER A 58 1.35 -7.44 -5.81
CA SER A 58 2.43 -6.45 -5.68
C SER A 58 3.82 -7.06 -5.89
N VAL A 59 4.13 -8.19 -5.27
CA VAL A 59 5.43 -8.85 -5.43
C VAL A 59 5.61 -9.34 -6.87
N ARG A 60 4.57 -9.91 -7.50
CA ARG A 60 4.68 -10.41 -8.88
C ARG A 60 4.80 -9.26 -9.89
N HIS A 61 4.10 -8.14 -9.68
CA HIS A 61 4.26 -6.92 -10.47
C HIS A 61 5.68 -6.34 -10.34
N THR A 62 6.21 -6.24 -9.14
CA THR A 62 7.55 -5.65 -8.91
C THR A 62 8.69 -6.52 -9.43
N ILE A 63 8.48 -7.84 -9.59
CA ILE A 63 9.43 -8.75 -10.26
C ILE A 63 9.52 -8.46 -11.77
N ASP A 64 8.39 -8.25 -12.44
CA ASP A 64 8.35 -7.88 -13.87
C ASP A 64 7.21 -6.90 -14.16
N THR A 65 7.52 -5.60 -14.14
CA THR A 65 6.55 -4.52 -14.39
C THR A 65 6.03 -4.46 -15.83
N ARG A 66 6.52 -5.33 -16.73
CA ARG A 66 6.03 -5.47 -18.10
C ARG A 66 4.95 -6.54 -18.22
N ASP A 67 4.76 -7.36 -17.18
CA ASP A 67 3.67 -8.33 -17.13
C ASP A 67 2.33 -7.58 -17.07
N LYS A 68 1.60 -7.62 -18.19
CA LYS A 68 0.30 -6.92 -18.31
C LYS A 68 -0.73 -7.40 -17.31
N PHE A 69 -0.72 -8.70 -16.97
CA PHE A 69 -1.69 -9.24 -16.02
C PHE A 69 -1.48 -8.58 -14.65
N TYR A 70 -0.25 -8.60 -14.13
CA TYR A 70 0.02 -8.00 -12.83
C TYR A 70 0.02 -6.47 -12.85
N ASP A 71 0.22 -5.81 -13.99
CA ASP A 71 -0.01 -4.35 -14.12
C ASP A 71 -1.50 -4.02 -13.95
N GLU A 72 -2.40 -4.78 -14.62
CA GLU A 72 -3.85 -4.63 -14.47
C GLU A 72 -4.34 -5.00 -13.05
N GLU A 73 -3.75 -6.00 -12.39
CA GLU A 73 -4.06 -6.32 -10.99
C GLU A 73 -3.64 -5.21 -10.03
N MET A 74 -2.52 -4.54 -10.30
CA MET A 74 -2.12 -3.38 -9.52
C MET A 74 -3.05 -2.20 -9.77
N GLU A 75 -3.47 -1.93 -11.01
CA GLU A 75 -4.47 -0.90 -11.29
C GLU A 75 -5.79 -1.17 -10.54
N PHE A 76 -6.26 -2.42 -10.54
CA PHE A 76 -7.39 -2.84 -9.71
C PHE A 76 -7.14 -2.58 -8.22
N ALA A 77 -5.99 -3.01 -7.70
CA ALA A 77 -5.64 -2.84 -6.30
C ALA A 77 -5.66 -1.38 -5.86
N ASN A 78 -5.12 -0.48 -6.67
CA ASN A 78 -5.08 0.95 -6.37
C ASN A 78 -6.47 1.58 -6.29
N SER A 79 -7.44 1.07 -7.04
CA SER A 79 -8.84 1.48 -6.93
C SER A 79 -9.58 0.79 -5.78
N ALA A 80 -9.23 -0.47 -5.46
CA ALA A 80 -9.94 -1.29 -4.48
C ALA A 80 -9.50 -0.99 -3.04
N MET A 81 -8.21 -0.75 -2.81
CA MET A 81 -7.63 -0.57 -1.47
C MET A 81 -8.29 0.54 -0.65
N PRO A 82 -8.59 1.75 -1.19
CA PRO A 82 -9.31 2.77 -0.42
C PRO A 82 -10.70 2.29 0.06
N GLN A 83 -11.41 1.51 -0.77
CA GLN A 83 -12.72 0.97 -0.40
C GLN A 83 -12.61 -0.09 0.70
N ILE A 84 -11.60 -0.95 0.62
CA ILE A 84 -11.31 -1.95 1.66
C ILE A 84 -10.94 -1.24 2.97
N GLN A 85 -10.10 -0.21 2.90
CA GLN A 85 -9.72 0.61 4.05
C GLN A 85 -10.93 1.25 4.73
N GLN A 86 -11.95 1.67 3.96
CA GLN A 86 -13.20 2.17 4.52
C GLN A 86 -13.96 1.11 5.34
N TRP A 87 -13.99 -0.14 4.87
CA TRP A 87 -14.65 -1.23 5.60
C TRP A 87 -13.86 -1.64 6.83
N GLN A 88 -12.53 -1.64 6.74
CA GLN A 88 -11.63 -1.84 7.87
C GLN A 88 -11.77 -0.72 8.91
N ASP A 89 -11.90 0.56 8.53
CA ASP A 89 -12.17 1.65 9.49
C ASP A 89 -13.50 1.45 10.23
N SER A 90 -14.53 0.95 9.53
CA SER A 90 -15.82 0.63 10.17
C SER A 90 -15.68 -0.49 11.21
N TRP A 91 -14.91 -1.53 10.90
CA TRP A 91 -14.55 -2.59 11.83
C TRP A 91 -13.74 -2.05 13.01
N THR A 92 -12.70 -1.26 12.75
CA THR A 92 -11.83 -0.65 13.76
C THR A 92 -12.63 0.25 14.71
N ALA A 93 -13.58 1.03 14.17
CA ALA A 93 -14.50 1.81 14.98
C ALA A 93 -15.37 0.94 15.89
N ALA A 94 -15.88 -0.19 15.40
CA ALA A 94 -16.65 -1.15 16.20
C ALA A 94 -15.78 -1.82 17.28
N MET A 95 -14.54 -2.18 16.97
CA MET A 95 -13.58 -2.73 17.95
C MET A 95 -13.29 -1.74 19.08
N LEU A 96 -13.05 -0.47 18.75
CA LEU A 96 -12.79 0.58 19.74
C LEU A 96 -14.00 0.90 20.62
N ALA A 97 -15.21 0.78 20.07
CA ALA A 97 -16.47 0.99 20.77
C ALA A 97 -16.97 -0.25 21.53
N SER A 98 -16.33 -1.41 21.34
CA SER A 98 -16.77 -2.68 21.90
C SER A 98 -16.76 -2.65 23.44
N PRO A 99 -17.84 -3.12 24.11
CA PRO A 99 -17.84 -3.24 25.57
C PRO A 99 -16.81 -4.26 26.08
N TYR A 100 -16.32 -5.14 25.20
CA TYR A 100 -15.34 -6.18 25.51
C TYR A 100 -13.89 -5.75 25.27
N ARG A 101 -13.62 -4.46 25.06
CA ARG A 101 -12.26 -3.93 24.82
C ARG A 101 -11.26 -4.40 25.89
N LYS A 102 -11.68 -4.43 27.15
CA LYS A 102 -10.84 -4.89 28.27
C LYS A 102 -10.49 -6.38 28.14
N ASP A 103 -11.46 -7.23 27.81
CA ASP A 103 -11.26 -8.67 27.64
C ASP A 103 -10.30 -8.96 26.48
N PHE A 104 -10.46 -8.26 25.35
CA PHE A 104 -9.52 -8.34 24.22
C PHE A 104 -8.11 -7.91 24.60
N ALA A 105 -7.96 -6.82 25.37
CA ALA A 105 -6.65 -6.34 25.80
C ALA A 105 -5.97 -7.31 26.78
N GLU A 106 -6.74 -7.99 27.64
CA GLU A 106 -6.21 -9.03 28.52
C GLU A 106 -5.72 -10.27 27.74
N GLU A 107 -6.42 -10.65 26.66
CA GLU A 107 -6.04 -11.83 25.87
C GLU A 107 -4.93 -11.54 24.82
N TYR A 108 -5.03 -10.43 24.10
CA TYR A 108 -4.17 -10.12 22.94
C TYR A 108 -3.22 -8.94 23.15
N GLY A 109 -3.35 -8.23 24.27
CA GLY A 109 -2.58 -7.02 24.59
C GLY A 109 -3.24 -5.74 24.05
N ASP A 110 -2.88 -4.61 24.67
CA ASP A 110 -3.51 -3.30 24.37
C ASP A 110 -2.98 -2.65 23.08
N LEU A 111 -1.85 -3.14 22.54
CA LEU A 111 -1.20 -2.55 21.37
C LEU A 111 -2.13 -2.53 20.14
N MET A 112 -3.01 -3.53 19.98
CA MET A 112 -3.99 -3.54 18.89
C MET A 112 -4.93 -2.34 18.93
N PHE A 113 -5.33 -1.88 20.12
CA PHE A 113 -6.20 -0.71 20.27
C PHE A 113 -5.44 0.60 20.08
N VAL A 114 -4.19 0.67 20.54
CA VAL A 114 -3.32 1.82 20.26
C VAL A 114 -3.11 1.98 18.74
N ASN A 115 -2.84 0.89 18.03
CA ASN A 115 -2.72 0.90 16.57
C ASN A 115 -4.03 1.31 15.90
N ALA A 116 -5.17 0.76 16.32
CA ALA A 116 -6.49 1.17 15.86
C ALA A 116 -6.74 2.68 16.04
N GLU A 117 -6.42 3.25 17.19
CA GLU A 117 -6.57 4.69 17.45
C GLU A 117 -5.65 5.55 16.56
N ILE A 118 -4.46 5.06 16.22
CA ILE A 118 -3.54 5.72 15.28
C ILE A 118 -4.06 5.64 13.85
N GLU A 119 -4.55 4.47 13.42
CA GLU A 119 -5.11 4.28 12.09
C GLU A 119 -6.31 5.20 11.84
N ARG A 120 -7.21 5.32 12.82
CA ARG A 120 -8.38 6.20 12.73
C ARG A 120 -8.05 7.69 12.68
N LYS A 121 -6.83 8.08 13.06
CA LYS A 121 -6.32 9.45 12.89
C LYS A 121 -5.83 9.72 11.47
N ALA A 122 -5.47 8.68 10.72
CA ALA A 122 -4.90 8.78 9.38
C ALA A 122 -5.94 8.57 8.27
N PHE A 123 -7.21 8.30 8.61
CA PHE A 123 -8.26 7.98 7.63
C PHE A 123 -9.57 8.71 7.92
N SER A 124 -10.23 9.16 6.85
CA SER A 124 -11.62 9.62 6.86
C SER A 124 -12.26 9.34 5.50
N PRO A 125 -13.56 9.02 5.42
CA PRO A 125 -14.28 8.97 4.14
C PRO A 125 -14.13 10.26 3.30
N ASP A 126 -13.87 11.39 3.94
CA ASP A 126 -13.72 12.70 3.28
C ASP A 126 -12.41 12.85 2.47
N ILE A 127 -11.43 11.95 2.66
CA ILE A 127 -10.14 11.95 1.93
C ILE A 127 -10.03 10.86 0.86
N MET A 128 -11.11 10.13 0.57
CA MET A 128 -11.09 8.98 -0.35
C MET A 128 -10.62 9.32 -1.76
N GLU A 129 -11.05 10.48 -2.28
CA GLU A 129 -10.62 10.96 -3.60
C GLU A 129 -9.12 11.26 -3.63
N GLU A 130 -8.61 11.90 -2.56
CA GLU A 130 -7.20 12.21 -2.44
C GLU A 130 -6.33 10.95 -2.29
N LEU A 131 -6.77 9.94 -1.55
CA LEU A 131 -6.06 8.66 -1.45
C LEU A 131 -5.92 7.98 -2.82
N GLN A 132 -6.96 8.03 -3.65
CA GLN A 132 -6.89 7.51 -5.02
C GLN A 132 -5.89 8.28 -5.88
N GLN A 133 -5.91 9.63 -5.82
CA GLN A 133 -4.96 10.47 -6.54
C GLN A 133 -3.50 10.24 -6.06
N GLU A 134 -3.30 9.97 -4.77
CA GLU A 134 -1.98 9.65 -4.22
C GLU A 134 -1.46 8.33 -4.80
N ASN A 135 -2.29 7.29 -4.84
CA ASN A 135 -1.95 6.00 -5.43
C ASN A 135 -1.59 6.12 -6.92
N GLU A 136 -2.30 6.96 -7.68
CA GLU A 136 -1.98 7.22 -9.08
C GLU A 136 -0.61 7.90 -9.24
N LEU A 137 -0.32 8.92 -8.42
CA LEU A 137 0.95 9.65 -8.48
C LEU A 137 2.14 8.77 -8.07
N THR A 138 2.01 7.95 -7.04
CA THR A 138 3.07 7.03 -6.61
C THR A 138 3.35 5.95 -7.66
N GLN A 139 2.33 5.43 -8.33
CA GLN A 139 2.51 4.55 -9.48
C GLN A 139 3.20 5.23 -10.66
N GLN A 140 2.81 6.46 -11.00
CA GLN A 140 3.48 7.23 -12.06
C GLN A 140 4.98 7.41 -11.76
N TYR A 141 5.32 7.71 -10.50
CA TYR A 141 6.71 7.77 -10.05
C TYR A 141 7.44 6.44 -10.24
N GLY A 142 6.84 5.33 -9.77
CA GLY A 142 7.41 3.99 -9.91
C GLY A 142 7.62 3.57 -11.37
N LYS A 143 6.62 3.78 -12.24
CA LYS A 143 6.72 3.49 -13.68
C LYS A 143 7.83 4.33 -14.34
N LEU A 144 7.98 5.60 -13.96
CA LEU A 144 9.06 6.46 -14.47
C LEU A 144 10.44 5.91 -14.10
N LEU A 145 10.68 5.56 -12.83
CA LEU A 145 11.95 4.96 -12.40
C LEU A 145 12.23 3.62 -13.09
N ALA A 146 11.20 2.77 -13.23
CA ALA A 146 11.33 1.47 -13.90
C ALA A 146 11.62 1.61 -15.41
N SER A 147 11.23 2.73 -16.03
CA SER A 147 11.49 3.00 -17.45
C SER A 147 12.95 3.35 -17.77
N ALA A 148 13.82 3.48 -16.76
CA ALA A 148 15.19 3.90 -16.95
C ALA A 148 15.97 2.98 -17.93
N GLN A 149 16.50 3.60 -18.98
CA GLN A 149 17.36 3.00 -20.00
C GLN A 149 18.59 3.89 -20.13
N ILE A 150 19.64 3.61 -19.33
CA ILE A 150 20.83 4.46 -19.21
C ILE A 150 21.95 3.89 -20.07
N PRO A 151 22.38 4.57 -21.14
CA PRO A 151 23.52 4.15 -21.94
C PRO A 151 24.82 4.30 -21.15
N PHE A 152 25.60 3.23 -21.05
CA PHE A 152 26.90 3.25 -20.36
C PHE A 152 27.83 2.19 -20.96
N GLU A 153 29.09 2.55 -21.28
CA GLU A 153 30.10 1.61 -21.82
C GLU A 153 29.60 0.67 -22.96
N GLY A 154 28.75 1.20 -23.86
CA GLY A 154 28.21 0.44 -25.00
C GLY A 154 27.02 -0.48 -24.66
N GLY A 155 26.60 -0.55 -23.40
CA GLY A 155 25.38 -1.21 -22.93
C GLY A 155 24.27 -0.22 -22.56
N VAL A 156 23.10 -0.76 -22.22
CA VAL A 156 21.95 -0.02 -21.68
C VAL A 156 21.53 -0.71 -20.38
N TYR A 157 21.39 0.07 -19.32
CA TYR A 157 21.16 -0.44 -17.97
C TYR A 157 20.02 0.28 -17.27
N THR A 158 19.32 -0.42 -16.38
CA THR A 158 18.41 0.21 -15.41
C THR A 158 19.19 0.90 -14.30
N LEU A 159 18.50 1.72 -13.49
CA LEU A 159 19.07 2.37 -12.29
C LEU A 159 19.79 1.36 -11.37
N SER A 160 19.15 0.23 -11.08
CA SER A 160 19.71 -0.81 -10.21
C SER A 160 20.90 -1.52 -10.86
N GLN A 161 20.82 -1.81 -12.15
CA GLN A 161 21.90 -2.48 -12.90
C GLN A 161 23.17 -1.62 -13.00
N LEU A 162 23.07 -0.30 -12.81
CA LEU A 162 24.24 0.59 -12.81
C LEU A 162 25.11 0.47 -11.55
N SER A 163 24.58 -0.15 -10.48
CA SER A 163 25.21 -0.20 -9.15
C SER A 163 26.63 -0.78 -9.12
N PRO A 164 26.97 -1.85 -9.87
CA PRO A 164 28.35 -2.35 -9.90
C PRO A 164 29.34 -1.29 -10.41
N PHE A 165 28.98 -0.52 -11.43
CA PHE A 165 29.86 0.54 -11.98
C PHE A 165 30.02 1.72 -11.03
N LYS A 166 28.96 2.06 -10.28
CA LYS A 166 28.98 3.12 -9.24
C LYS A 166 29.82 2.77 -8.02
N ASN A 167 30.22 1.51 -7.87
CA ASN A 167 31.06 1.02 -6.79
C ASN A 167 32.40 0.46 -7.30
N ASP A 168 32.74 0.73 -8.57
CA ASP A 168 33.98 0.26 -9.16
C ASP A 168 35.20 0.90 -8.46
N PRO A 169 36.31 0.16 -8.24
CA PRO A 169 37.53 0.72 -7.67
C PRO A 169 38.15 1.83 -8.52
N ASP A 170 37.97 1.82 -9.85
CA ASP A 170 38.41 2.90 -10.72
C ASP A 170 37.53 4.16 -10.52
N ASP A 171 38.16 5.23 -10.04
CA ASP A 171 37.50 6.52 -9.78
C ASP A 171 36.89 7.14 -11.05
N ALA A 172 37.57 7.03 -12.19
CA ALA A 172 37.07 7.60 -13.43
C ALA A 172 35.82 6.87 -13.90
N ARG A 173 35.83 5.54 -13.82
CA ARG A 173 34.68 4.69 -14.17
C ARG A 173 33.49 4.93 -13.24
N ARG A 174 33.76 4.97 -11.93
CA ARG A 174 32.76 5.28 -10.90
C ARG A 174 32.11 6.64 -11.11
N LEU A 175 32.91 7.68 -11.36
CA LEU A 175 32.41 9.03 -11.63
C LEU A 175 31.54 9.06 -12.90
N ALA A 176 31.97 8.38 -13.97
CA ALA A 176 31.21 8.31 -15.22
C ALA A 176 29.84 7.64 -14.99
N ALA A 177 29.79 6.56 -14.21
CA ALA A 177 28.55 5.86 -13.88
C ALA A 177 27.58 6.77 -13.10
N TRP A 178 28.07 7.46 -12.07
CA TRP A 178 27.26 8.43 -11.32
C TRP A 178 26.75 9.58 -12.18
N LYS A 179 27.57 10.07 -13.12
CA LYS A 179 27.14 11.11 -14.08
C LYS A 179 26.07 10.59 -15.03
N ALA A 180 26.17 9.36 -15.52
CA ALA A 180 25.19 8.77 -16.42
C ALA A 180 23.80 8.64 -15.74
N GLU A 181 23.76 8.15 -14.50
CA GLU A 181 22.53 8.12 -13.70
C GLU A 181 22.01 9.54 -13.39
N GLY A 182 22.90 10.44 -12.96
CA GLY A 182 22.54 11.83 -12.67
C GLY A 182 21.96 12.55 -13.89
N GLN A 183 22.49 12.29 -15.08
CA GLN A 183 21.96 12.82 -16.32
C GLN A 183 20.55 12.29 -16.61
N TRP A 184 20.30 11.00 -16.41
CA TRP A 184 18.96 10.44 -16.56
C TRP A 184 17.95 11.12 -15.63
N TYR A 185 18.30 11.35 -14.36
CA TYR A 185 17.45 12.12 -13.45
C TYR A 185 17.26 13.57 -13.90
N LYS A 186 18.30 14.20 -14.46
CA LYS A 186 18.20 15.56 -15.02
C LYS A 186 17.31 15.65 -16.24
N ASP A 187 17.38 14.67 -17.14
CA ASP A 187 16.53 14.60 -18.33
C ASP A 187 15.05 14.40 -17.94
N ASN A 188 14.80 13.68 -16.85
CA ASN A 188 13.45 13.43 -16.31
C ASN A 188 13.05 14.42 -15.20
N GLN A 189 13.86 15.44 -14.92
CA GLN A 189 13.72 16.30 -13.76
C GLN A 189 12.31 16.91 -13.65
N LYS A 190 11.82 17.49 -14.74
CA LYS A 190 10.50 18.14 -14.74
C LYS A 190 9.38 17.19 -14.30
N GLN A 191 9.38 15.97 -14.84
CA GLN A 191 8.33 15.00 -14.51
C GLN A 191 8.43 14.53 -13.06
N LEU A 192 9.64 14.32 -12.56
CA LEU A 192 9.88 13.97 -11.15
C LEU A 192 9.45 15.09 -10.21
N ASP A 193 9.84 16.33 -10.51
CA ASP A 193 9.49 17.54 -9.76
C ASP A 193 7.95 17.72 -9.74
N ASP A 194 7.29 17.60 -10.90
CA ASP A 194 5.83 17.73 -11.02
C ASP A 194 5.07 16.66 -10.21
N ILE A 195 5.55 15.41 -10.20
CA ILE A 195 4.93 14.34 -9.40
C ILE A 195 5.09 14.63 -7.90
N TYR A 196 6.30 15.02 -7.49
CA TYR A 196 6.59 15.29 -6.08
C TYR A 196 5.81 16.51 -5.56
N ASP A 197 5.75 17.59 -6.35
CA ASP A 197 4.96 18.78 -6.03
C ASP A 197 3.48 18.44 -5.78
N LYS A 198 2.87 17.68 -6.70
CA LYS A 198 1.49 17.21 -6.53
C LYS A 198 1.30 16.35 -5.29
N LEU A 199 2.21 15.41 -5.04
CA LEU A 199 2.14 14.55 -3.85
C LEU A 199 2.20 15.35 -2.55
N THR A 200 3.07 16.36 -2.46
CA THR A 200 3.19 17.19 -1.25
C THR A 200 1.93 18.00 -0.99
N HIS A 201 1.36 18.64 -2.02
CA HIS A 201 0.13 19.42 -1.91
C HIS A 201 -1.08 18.53 -1.58
N LEU A 202 -1.13 17.32 -2.15
CA LEU A 202 -2.19 16.36 -1.90
C LEU A 202 -2.16 15.86 -0.45
N ARG A 203 -0.98 15.52 0.07
CA ARG A 203 -0.79 15.09 1.46
C ARG A 203 -1.10 16.20 2.45
N ASP A 204 -0.70 17.44 2.18
CA ASP A 204 -1.08 18.61 2.97
C ASP A 204 -2.61 18.81 2.99
N LYS A 205 -3.27 18.68 1.83
CA LYS A 205 -4.74 18.74 1.72
C LYS A 205 -5.42 17.65 2.56
N MET A 206 -4.92 16.41 2.52
CA MET A 206 -5.43 15.31 3.36
C MET A 206 -5.24 15.60 4.84
N GLY A 207 -4.04 16.05 5.26
CA GLY A 207 -3.76 16.42 6.64
C GLY A 207 -4.72 17.50 7.17
N LYS A 208 -4.96 18.55 6.38
CA LYS A 208 -5.92 19.61 6.72
C LYS A 208 -7.36 19.10 6.82
N LYS A 209 -7.79 18.20 5.92
CA LYS A 209 -9.11 17.55 6.00
C LYS A 209 -9.27 16.69 7.26
N LEU A 210 -8.18 16.07 7.72
CA LEU A 210 -8.14 15.29 8.96
C LEU A 210 -7.99 16.17 10.23
N GLY A 211 -7.92 17.50 10.09
CA GLY A 211 -7.86 18.43 11.21
C GLY A 211 -6.45 18.73 11.71
N TYR A 212 -5.41 18.44 10.93
CA TYR A 212 -4.02 18.77 11.25
C TYR A 212 -3.60 20.12 10.66
N GLU A 213 -2.75 20.84 11.39
CA GLU A 213 -2.04 22.00 10.86
C GLU A 213 -0.82 21.46 10.07
N GLY A 214 -0.81 21.74 8.76
CA GLY A 214 0.21 21.26 7.80
C GLY A 214 1.60 21.85 7.99
#